data_AF-A0A7K3WG91-F1
#
_entry.id   AF-A0A7K3WG91-F1
#
_cell.length_a   1.000
_cell.length_b   1.000
_cell.length_c   1.000
_cell.angle_alpha   90.00
_cell.angle_beta   90.00
_cell.angle_gamma   90.00
#
_symmetry.space_group_name_H-M   'P 1'
#
loop_
_entity.id
_entity.type
_entity.pdbx_description
1 polymer ?
#
loop_
_entity_poly.entity_id
_entity_poly.type
_entity_poly.pdbx_seq_one_letter_code
_entity_poly.pdbx_strand_id
1 'polypeptide(L)'
;MTDIEDDGTDALAALLGEPAERVLRVLGGGWERAEVATRYPPGAEWFAAGVPAQVLVGVAGRTLAVARPVPRRDPSGGLRTDAADVAELAVEDMQLAPDVVTAAVDLSVRRRRASFRWCLLCRQLTAPESAHDRRSCRACAVRFRGAGR
;
A
#
# COMPACT_ATOMS: atom_id res chain seq x y z
N MET A 1 -16.11 19.67 -5.29
CA MET A 1 -16.14 18.79 -4.11
C MET A 1 -16.64 17.47 -4.66
N THR A 2 -15.73 16.68 -5.20
CA THR A 2 -16.04 15.46 -5.94
C THR A 2 -16.00 14.34 -4.92
N ASP A 3 -17.13 13.67 -4.73
CA ASP A 3 -17.23 12.44 -3.95
C ASP A 3 -16.22 11.44 -4.50
N ILE A 4 -15.12 11.27 -3.77
CA ILE A 4 -14.24 10.12 -3.95
C ILE A 4 -15.02 8.99 -3.29
N GLU A 5 -15.58 8.09 -4.09
CA GLU A 5 -16.21 6.86 -3.61
C GLU A 5 -15.23 6.17 -2.64
N ASP A 6 -15.53 6.22 -1.33
CA ASP A 6 -14.75 5.60 -0.25
C ASP A 6 -15.02 4.08 -0.17
N ASP A 7 -15.33 3.46 -1.32
CA ASP A 7 -15.72 2.05 -1.47
C ASP A 7 -14.65 1.11 -0.89
N GLY A 8 -13.37 1.48 -1.02
CA GLY A 8 -12.29 0.66 -0.50
C GLY A 8 -12.16 0.70 1.02
N THR A 9 -12.39 1.85 1.68
CA THR A 9 -12.39 1.92 3.15
C THR A 9 -13.61 1.21 3.72
N ASP A 10 -14.79 1.39 3.12
CA ASP A 10 -16.01 0.71 3.52
C ASP A 10 -15.91 -0.81 3.33
N ALA A 11 -15.34 -1.27 2.22
CA ALA A 11 -15.08 -2.69 1.99
C ALA A 11 -14.09 -3.27 3.01
N LEU A 12 -13.02 -2.54 3.35
CA LEU A 12 -12.08 -2.96 4.39
C LEU A 12 -12.75 -3.02 5.77
N ALA A 13 -13.57 -2.02 6.10
CA ALA A 13 -14.33 -1.99 7.36
C ALA A 13 -15.29 -3.19 7.48
N ALA A 14 -16.01 -3.51 6.41
CA ALA A 14 -16.89 -4.66 6.34
C ALA A 14 -16.13 -5.99 6.56
N LEU A 15 -14.95 -6.15 5.94
CA LEU A 15 -14.12 -7.35 6.12
C LEU A 15 -13.56 -7.50 7.54
N LEU A 16 -13.21 -6.39 8.18
CA LEU A 16 -12.73 -6.38 9.56
C LEU A 16 -13.88 -6.56 10.58
N GLY A 17 -15.14 -6.39 10.16
CA GLY A 17 -16.27 -6.34 11.09
C GLY A 17 -16.19 -5.12 12.02
N GLU A 18 -15.54 -4.05 11.57
CA GLU A 18 -15.31 -2.83 12.35
C GLU A 18 -16.07 -1.64 11.73
N PRO A 19 -16.47 -0.63 12.53
CA PRO A 19 -17.05 0.57 11.99
C PRO A 19 -16.00 1.37 11.21
N ALA A 20 -16.41 2.02 10.10
CA ALA A 20 -15.51 2.78 9.23
C ALA A 20 -14.71 3.85 9.99
N GLU A 21 -15.30 4.50 11.01
CA GLU A 21 -14.58 5.50 11.81
C GLU A 21 -13.42 4.89 12.61
N ARG A 22 -13.52 3.62 13.00
CA ARG A 22 -12.41 2.92 13.67
C ARG A 22 -11.33 2.56 12.68
N VAL A 23 -11.69 2.10 11.47
CA VAL A 23 -10.72 1.86 10.39
C VAL A 23 -9.96 3.15 10.07
N LEU A 24 -10.67 4.25 9.85
CA LEU A 24 -10.05 5.56 9.59
C LEU A 24 -9.14 6.03 10.73
N ARG A 25 -9.52 5.79 11.98
CA ARG A 25 -8.72 6.19 13.15
C ARG A 25 -7.45 5.35 13.32
N VAL A 26 -7.52 4.03 13.10
CA VAL A 26 -6.45 3.09 13.42
C VAL A 26 -5.55 2.81 12.21
N LEU A 27 -6.14 2.62 11.04
CA LEU A 27 -5.44 2.28 9.80
C LEU A 27 -5.22 3.51 8.91
N GLY A 28 -6.01 4.57 9.09
CA GLY A 28 -6.07 5.69 8.14
C GLY A 28 -7.06 5.42 7.02
N GLY A 29 -7.03 6.24 5.96
CA GLY A 29 -7.96 6.16 4.83
C GLY A 29 -7.27 6.13 3.47
N GLY A 30 -8.07 6.11 2.41
CA GLY A 30 -7.59 6.01 1.02
C GLY A 30 -7.17 4.59 0.67
N TRP A 31 -7.92 3.61 1.16
CA TRP A 31 -7.70 2.20 0.87
C TRP A 31 -8.29 1.86 -0.50
N GLU A 32 -7.56 1.10 -1.28
CA GLU A 32 -8.00 0.53 -2.54
C GLU A 32 -7.71 -0.96 -2.55
N ARG A 33 -8.60 -1.79 -3.09
CA ARG A 33 -8.33 -3.23 -3.28
C ARG A 33 -7.07 -3.39 -4.13
N ALA A 34 -6.19 -4.29 -3.71
CA ALA A 34 -4.90 -4.51 -4.34
C ALA A 34 -4.69 -5.99 -4.65
N GLU A 35 -4.16 -6.26 -5.85
CA GLU A 35 -3.64 -7.59 -6.16
C GLU A 35 -2.22 -7.73 -5.62
N VAL A 36 -2.02 -8.69 -4.72
CA VAL A 36 -0.72 -8.98 -4.12
C VAL A 36 -0.27 -10.39 -4.51
N ALA A 37 1.01 -10.52 -4.89
CA ALA A 37 1.57 -11.77 -5.38
C ALA A 37 1.77 -12.84 -4.29
N THR A 38 2.05 -12.43 -3.04
CA THR A 38 2.13 -13.36 -1.91
C THR A 38 0.79 -14.06 -1.68
N ARG A 39 0.86 -15.31 -1.21
CA ARG A 39 -0.28 -16.10 -0.74
C ARG A 39 -0.36 -16.14 0.78
N TYR A 40 0.36 -15.26 1.47
CA TYR A 40 0.44 -15.25 2.93
C TYR A 40 -0.05 -13.91 3.50
N PRO A 41 -1.07 -13.89 4.39
CA PRO A 41 -1.81 -15.07 4.85
C PRO A 41 -2.68 -15.70 3.73
N PRO A 42 -2.92 -17.03 3.73
CA PRO A 42 -3.72 -17.69 2.71
C PRO A 42 -5.15 -17.17 2.66
N GLY A 43 -5.62 -16.85 1.44
CA GLY A 43 -6.98 -16.35 1.23
C GLY A 43 -7.18 -14.89 1.67
N ALA A 44 -6.10 -14.16 1.96
CA ALA A 44 -6.21 -12.76 2.35
C ALA A 44 -6.73 -11.89 1.19
N GLU A 45 -7.73 -11.06 1.50
CA GLU A 45 -8.10 -9.93 0.67
C GLU A 45 -7.20 -8.75 1.03
N TRP A 46 -6.55 -8.18 0.00
CA TRP A 46 -5.54 -7.15 0.19
C TRP A 46 -6.02 -5.77 -0.23
N PHE A 47 -5.59 -4.78 0.52
CA PHE A 47 -5.83 -3.35 0.30
C PHE A 47 -4.51 -2.60 0.37
N ALA A 48 -4.36 -1.57 -0.45
CA ALA A 48 -3.22 -0.67 -0.45
C ALA A 48 -3.67 0.75 -0.13
N ALA A 49 -2.82 1.52 0.54
CA ALA A 49 -3.05 2.95 0.75
C ALA A 49 -1.83 3.81 0.38
N GLY A 50 -2.13 5.03 -0.07
CA GLY A 50 -1.19 6.08 -0.44
C GLY A 50 -0.80 6.09 -1.92
N VAL A 51 -0.38 7.26 -2.40
CA VAL A 51 0.03 7.48 -3.79
C VAL A 51 1.44 8.08 -3.83
N PRO A 52 2.49 7.31 -4.21
CA PRO A 52 2.50 5.86 -4.52
C PRO A 52 2.18 4.99 -3.29
N ALA A 53 1.77 3.73 -3.51
CA ALA A 53 1.39 2.79 -2.44
C ALA A 53 2.47 2.64 -1.36
N GLN A 54 2.06 2.83 -0.10
CA GLN A 54 2.97 2.96 1.06
C GLN A 54 2.83 1.82 2.06
N VAL A 55 1.63 1.25 2.15
CA VAL A 55 1.27 0.18 3.08
C VAL A 55 0.27 -0.75 2.41
N LEU A 56 0.32 -2.02 2.80
CA LEU A 56 -0.66 -3.05 2.47
C LEU A 56 -1.31 -3.54 3.76
N VAL A 57 -2.61 -3.79 3.68
CA VAL A 57 -3.39 -4.48 4.71
C VAL A 57 -4.04 -5.71 4.06
N GLY A 58 -3.84 -6.88 4.65
CA GLY A 58 -4.44 -8.14 4.23
C GLY A 58 -5.36 -8.67 5.32
N VAL A 59 -6.58 -9.06 4.97
CA VAL A 59 -7.56 -9.62 5.93
C VAL A 59 -7.88 -11.06 5.55
N ALA A 60 -7.64 -11.99 6.46
CA ALA A 60 -7.94 -13.42 6.30
C ALA A 60 -8.59 -13.98 7.57
N GLY A 61 -9.92 -14.04 7.58
CA GLY A 61 -10.68 -14.43 8.77
C GLY A 61 -10.42 -13.46 9.93
N ARG A 62 -9.80 -13.95 11.01
CA ARG A 62 -9.42 -13.13 12.18
C ARG A 62 -7.99 -12.60 12.13
N THR A 63 -7.28 -12.83 11.02
CA THR A 63 -5.89 -12.39 10.83
C THR A 63 -5.88 -11.06 10.09
N LEU A 64 -5.19 -10.08 10.65
CA LEU A 64 -4.87 -8.81 10.05
C LEU A 64 -3.36 -8.77 9.75
N ALA A 65 -3.00 -8.75 8.47
CA ALA A 65 -1.62 -8.59 8.04
C ALA A 65 -1.37 -7.13 7.67
N VAL A 66 -0.34 -6.51 8.24
CA VAL A 66 0.17 -5.21 7.81
C VAL A 66 1.53 -5.44 7.15
N ALA A 67 1.69 -4.96 5.93
CA ALA A 67 2.90 -5.21 5.16
C ALA A 67 3.35 -4.00 4.36
N ARG A 68 4.61 -4.04 3.93
CA ARG A 68 5.19 -3.05 3.04
C ARG A 68 5.04 -3.49 1.59
N PRO A 69 4.46 -2.67 0.69
CA PRO A 69 4.39 -3.00 -0.73
C PRO A 69 5.79 -2.97 -1.33
N VAL A 70 6.17 -4.05 -2.01
CA VAL A 70 7.43 -4.15 -2.75
C VAL A 70 7.19 -4.64 -4.18
N PRO A 71 7.95 -4.14 -5.17
CA PRO A 71 7.87 -4.66 -6.52
C PRO A 71 8.49 -6.07 -6.59
N ARG A 72 7.79 -7.00 -7.20
CA ARG A 72 8.27 -8.35 -7.53
C ARG A 72 8.13 -8.60 -9.02
N ARG A 73 9.19 -9.08 -9.66
CA ARG A 73 9.08 -9.59 -11.03
C ARG A 73 8.47 -10.98 -11.03
N ASP A 74 7.47 -11.19 -11.86
CA ASP A 74 6.96 -12.52 -12.15
C ASP A 74 7.85 -13.23 -13.21
N PRO A 75 7.69 -14.55 -13.41
CA PRO A 75 8.46 -15.30 -14.40
C PRO A 75 8.28 -14.85 -15.85
N SER A 76 7.16 -14.18 -16.18
CA SER A 76 6.91 -13.58 -17.50
C SER A 76 7.55 -12.20 -17.68
N GLY A 77 8.25 -11.69 -16.67
CA GLY A 77 8.90 -10.39 -16.68
C GLY A 77 7.99 -9.21 -16.29
N GLY A 78 6.73 -9.47 -15.97
CA GLY A 78 5.78 -8.49 -15.45
C GLY A 78 6.14 -8.04 -14.04
N LEU A 79 5.79 -6.79 -13.70
CA LEU A 79 5.99 -6.24 -12.36
C LEU A 79 4.67 -6.35 -11.59
N ARG A 80 4.70 -7.07 -10.47
CA ARG A 80 3.56 -7.22 -9.55
C ARG A 80 3.91 -6.65 -8.19
N THR A 81 2.90 -6.30 -7.42
CA THR A 81 3.07 -5.92 -6.01
C THR A 81 3.18 -7.19 -5.16
N ASP A 82 4.13 -7.21 -4.24
CA ASP A 82 4.27 -8.24 -3.22
C ASP A 82 4.32 -7.60 -1.82
N ALA A 83 4.14 -8.41 -0.79
CA ALA A 83 4.18 -7.99 0.61
C ALA A 83 5.53 -8.35 1.25
N ALA A 84 6.20 -7.37 1.83
CA ALA A 84 7.41 -7.56 2.62
C ALA A 84 7.19 -7.10 4.07
N ASP A 85 8.04 -7.59 4.98
CA ASP A 85 8.02 -7.23 6.40
C ASP A 85 6.64 -7.42 7.04
N VAL A 86 5.98 -8.53 6.71
CA VAL A 86 4.60 -8.81 7.15
C VAL A 86 4.56 -8.90 8.67
N ALA A 87 3.78 -8.01 9.28
CA ALA A 87 3.38 -8.07 10.68
C ALA A 87 1.98 -8.67 10.74
N GLU A 88 1.84 -9.78 11.44
CA GLU A 88 0.54 -10.42 11.68
C GLU A 88 -0.02 -10.01 13.04
N LEU A 89 -1.28 -9.61 13.01
CA LEU A 89 -2.06 -9.11 14.14
C LEU A 89 -3.41 -9.83 14.14
N ALA A 90 -4.10 -9.80 15.27
CA ALA A 90 -5.50 -10.20 15.31
C ALA A 90 -6.37 -9.03 14.83
N VAL A 91 -7.47 -9.33 14.14
CA VAL A 91 -8.50 -8.30 13.82
C VAL A 91 -9.01 -7.65 15.11
N GLU A 92 -9.11 -8.42 16.19
CA GLU A 92 -9.54 -7.92 17.50
C GLU A 92 -8.58 -6.88 18.11
N ASP A 93 -7.31 -6.83 17.65
CA ASP A 93 -6.35 -5.81 18.10
C ASP A 93 -6.78 -4.41 17.65
N MET A 94 -7.64 -4.28 16.64
CA MET A 94 -8.30 -3.00 16.29
C MET A 94 -9.06 -2.39 17.48
N GLN A 95 -9.52 -3.23 18.42
CA GLN A 95 -10.24 -2.81 19.63
C GLN A 95 -9.35 -2.90 20.88
N LEU A 96 -8.62 -4.01 21.02
CA LEU A 96 -7.88 -4.34 22.23
C LEU A 96 -6.53 -3.62 22.32
N ALA A 97 -5.89 -3.38 21.18
CA ALA A 97 -4.55 -2.80 21.09
C ALA A 97 -4.38 -1.89 19.86
N PRO A 98 -5.23 -0.86 19.66
CA PRO A 98 -5.21 -0.04 18.44
C PRO A 98 -3.88 0.67 18.20
N ASP A 99 -3.14 1.01 19.25
CA ASP A 99 -1.82 1.63 19.14
C ASP A 99 -0.77 0.69 18.52
N VAL A 100 -0.90 -0.63 18.74
CA VAL A 100 -0.01 -1.64 18.14
C VAL A 100 -0.27 -1.73 16.64
N VAL A 101 -1.54 -1.76 16.25
CA VAL A 101 -1.94 -1.78 14.83
C VAL A 101 -1.46 -0.50 14.12
N THR A 102 -1.71 0.65 14.73
CA THR A 102 -1.27 1.96 14.22
C THR A 102 0.24 2.00 14.05
N ALA A 103 1.00 1.51 15.04
CA ALA A 103 2.46 1.46 14.98
C ALA A 103 2.97 0.56 13.83
N ALA A 104 2.31 -0.57 13.56
CA ALA A 104 2.66 -1.45 12.44
C ALA A 104 2.44 -0.76 11.08
N VAL A 105 1.31 -0.07 10.91
CA VAL A 105 1.00 0.73 9.71
C VAL A 105 2.05 1.82 9.52
N ASP A 106 2.29 2.61 10.57
CA ASP A 106 3.26 3.71 10.56
C ASP A 106 4.67 3.23 10.20
N LEU A 107 5.10 2.10 10.76
CA LEU A 107 6.40 1.54 10.46
C LEU A 107 6.51 1.12 8.99
N SER A 108 5.47 0.49 8.44
CA SER A 108 5.41 0.12 7.03
C SER A 108 5.50 1.36 6.12
N VAL A 109 4.68 2.38 6.39
CA VAL A 109 4.66 3.66 5.66
C VAL A 109 6.02 4.33 5.70
N ARG A 110 6.63 4.47 6.90
CA ARG A 110 7.94 5.12 7.08
C ARG A 110 9.01 4.40 6.28
N ARG A 111 9.08 3.06 6.38
CA ARG A 111 10.04 2.23 5.64
C ARG A 111 9.86 2.38 4.13
N ARG A 112 8.61 2.36 3.66
CA ARG A 112 8.34 2.48 2.23
C ARG A 112 8.71 3.85 1.68
N ARG A 113 8.28 4.92 2.35
CA ARG A 113 8.56 6.31 1.94
C ARG A 113 10.05 6.64 1.90
N ALA A 114 10.87 6.02 2.76
CA ALA A 114 12.33 6.21 2.73
C ALA A 114 12.98 5.84 1.38
N SER A 115 12.35 4.92 0.63
CA SER A 115 12.80 4.53 -0.71
C SER A 115 12.36 5.49 -1.82
N PHE A 116 11.37 6.35 -1.57
CA PHE A 116 10.81 7.24 -2.58
C PHE A 116 11.73 8.43 -2.86
N ARG A 117 11.60 8.98 -4.07
CA ARG A 117 12.36 10.16 -4.51
C ARG A 117 11.42 11.14 -5.21
N TRP A 118 11.74 12.42 -5.14
CA TRP A 118 11.00 13.44 -5.88
C TRP A 118 11.48 13.49 -7.33
N CYS A 119 10.55 13.47 -8.29
CA CYS A 119 10.84 13.80 -9.67
C CYS A 119 10.99 15.32 -9.81
N LEU A 120 12.12 15.80 -10.31
CA LEU A 120 12.36 17.25 -10.44
C LEU A 120 11.53 17.92 -11.54
N LEU A 121 10.97 17.13 -12.48
CA LEU A 121 10.21 17.63 -13.63
C LEU A 121 8.72 17.81 -13.29
N CYS A 122 8.07 16.76 -12.79
CA CYS A 122 6.65 16.83 -12.41
C CYS A 122 6.42 17.17 -10.93
N ARG A 123 7.49 17.26 -10.11
CA ARG A 123 7.41 17.50 -8.66
C ARG A 123 6.45 16.54 -7.96
N GLN A 124 6.46 15.27 -8.36
CA GLN A 124 5.69 14.20 -7.72
C GLN A 124 6.62 13.22 -7.01
N LEU A 125 6.13 12.66 -5.90
CA LEU A 125 6.81 11.59 -5.18
C LEU A 125 6.77 10.32 -6.05
N THR A 126 7.92 9.70 -6.25
CA THR A 126 8.10 8.60 -7.20
C THR A 126 8.65 7.38 -6.46
N ALA A 127 7.97 6.24 -6.62
CA ALA A 127 8.46 4.97 -6.13
C ALA A 127 9.65 4.46 -6.97
N PRO A 128 10.61 3.71 -6.40
CA PRO A 128 11.78 3.18 -7.10
C PRO A 128 11.47 2.47 -8.41
N GLU A 129 10.40 1.70 -8.46
CA GLU A 129 9.97 0.96 -9.64
C GLU A 129 9.48 1.86 -10.79
N SER A 130 9.00 3.06 -10.46
CA SER A 130 8.57 4.09 -11.41
C SER A 130 9.67 5.11 -11.71
N ALA A 131 10.82 5.01 -11.04
CA ALA A 131 11.97 5.88 -11.28
C ALA A 131 12.71 5.48 -12.58
N HIS A 132 13.22 6.49 -13.28
CA HIS A 132 14.16 6.30 -14.39
C HIS A 132 15.59 6.51 -13.92
N ASP A 133 15.84 7.64 -13.25
CA ASP A 133 17.11 7.95 -12.60
C ASP A 133 16.87 8.62 -11.23
N ARG A 134 17.93 9.11 -10.59
CA ARG A 134 17.84 9.76 -9.26
C ARG A 134 17.00 11.05 -9.24
N ARG A 135 16.67 11.64 -10.40
CA ARG A 135 16.05 12.96 -10.53
C ARG A 135 14.76 12.95 -11.34
N SER A 136 14.41 11.84 -11.99
CA SER A 136 13.26 11.76 -12.91
C SER A 136 12.51 10.43 -12.84
N CYS A 137 11.18 10.52 -12.95
CA CYS A 137 10.32 9.35 -13.14
C CYS A 137 10.34 8.89 -14.61
N ARG A 138 9.99 7.63 -14.86
CA ARG A 138 9.92 7.05 -16.22
C ARG A 138 9.00 7.83 -17.15
N ALA A 139 7.83 8.27 -16.67
CA ALA A 139 6.90 9.05 -17.48
C ALA A 139 7.51 10.37 -17.98
N CYS A 140 8.22 11.09 -17.12
CA CYS A 140 8.90 12.33 -17.52
C CYS A 140 10.12 12.05 -18.42
N ALA A 141 10.87 10.98 -18.17
CA ALA A 141 11.98 10.59 -19.03
C ALA A 141 11.51 10.28 -20.47
N VAL A 142 10.41 9.54 -20.62
CA VAL A 142 9.79 9.29 -21.94
C VAL A 142 9.36 10.61 -22.58
N ARG A 143 8.63 11.45 -21.84
CA ARG A 143 8.06 12.70 -22.38
C ARG A 143 9.10 13.74 -22.78
N PHE A 144 10.14 13.95 -21.98
CA PHE A 144 11.07 15.08 -22.15
C PHE A 144 12.44 14.69 -22.70
N ARG A 145 12.83 13.41 -22.66
CA ARG A 145 14.15 12.95 -23.10
C ARG A 145 14.11 11.96 -24.25
N GLY A 146 12.92 11.60 -24.76
CA GLY A 146 12.79 10.61 -25.83
C GLY A 146 13.34 9.23 -25.45
N ALA A 147 13.47 8.94 -24.14
CA ALA A 147 13.93 7.65 -23.63
C ALA A 147 12.82 6.61 -23.76
N GLY A 148 12.49 6.25 -25.00
CA GLY A 148 11.60 5.15 -25.34
C GLY A 148 12.40 3.88 -25.55
N ARG A 149 12.32 2.98 -24.56
CA ARG A 149 12.93 1.63 -24.45
C ARG A 149 14.36 1.59 -23.93
#